data_AF-A0A257VVJ8-F1
#
_entry.id   AF-A0A257VVJ8-F1
#
_cell.length_a   1.000
_cell.length_b   1.000
_cell.length_c   1.000
_cell.angle_alpha   90.00
_cell.angle_beta   90.00
_cell.angle_gamma   90.00
#
_symmetry.space_group_name_H-M   'P 1'
#
loop_
_entity.id
_entity.type
_entity.pdbx_description
1 polymer ?
#
loop_
_entity_poly.entity_id
_entity_poly.type
_entity_poly.pdbx_seq_one_letter_code
_entity_poly.pdbx_strand_id
1 'polypeptide(L)'
;GRADYGNWELSADRANAARRFLLKNGVDAQQPKRVGGTADKELAYPKQPRDARNRRITIIMLKGSHLLIPDAAAPESPGATVAPDSKAALTTNPNGTAPIDILGPSGTPAPAKNK
;
A
#
# COMPACT_ATOMS: atom_id res chain seq x y z
N GLY A 1 -1.98 -13.23 -27.96
CA GLY A 1 -2.16 -11.80 -27.62
C GLY A 1 -2.93 -11.13 -28.72
N ARG A 2 -3.77 -10.13 -28.43
CA ARG A 2 -4.41 -9.33 -29.49
C ARG A 2 -3.32 -8.54 -30.22
N ALA A 3 -3.32 -8.55 -31.55
CA ALA A 3 -2.28 -7.93 -32.37
C ALA A 3 -2.16 -6.42 -32.15
N ASP A 4 -3.26 -5.78 -31.74
CA ASP A 4 -3.36 -4.33 -31.56
C ASP A 4 -3.21 -3.88 -30.10
N TYR A 5 -2.80 -4.79 -29.21
CA TYR A 5 -2.65 -4.47 -27.79
C TYR A 5 -1.22 -3.98 -27.50
N GLY A 6 -1.07 -2.65 -27.44
CA GLY A 6 0.18 -1.97 -27.18
C GLY A 6 0.22 -1.28 -25.82
N ASN A 7 1.18 -0.37 -25.69
CA ASN A 7 1.40 0.39 -24.45
C ASN A 7 0.22 1.33 -24.14
N TRP A 8 -0.49 1.80 -25.16
CA TRP A 8 -1.68 2.62 -25.01
C TRP A 8 -2.80 1.86 -24.32
N GLU A 9 -3.15 0.68 -24.84
CA GLU A 9 -4.20 -0.18 -24.32
C GLU A 9 -3.85 -0.67 -22.91
N LEU A 10 -2.60 -1.11 -22.71
CA LEU A 10 -2.12 -1.57 -21.41
C LEU A 10 -2.19 -0.47 -20.33
N SER A 11 -1.81 0.77 -20.68
CA SER A 11 -1.84 1.88 -19.72
C SER A 11 -3.26 2.30 -19.39
N ALA A 12 -4.16 2.34 -20.38
CA ALA A 12 -5.58 2.64 -20.19
C ALA A 12 -6.27 1.56 -19.33
N ASP A 13 -5.98 0.29 -19.57
CA ASP A 13 -6.57 -0.81 -18.81
C ASP A 13 -6.13 -0.80 -17.34
N ARG A 14 -4.85 -0.51 -17.07
CA ARG A 14 -4.36 -0.35 -15.70
C ARG A 14 -5.01 0.83 -14.97
N ALA A 15 -5.19 1.95 -15.65
CA ALA A 15 -5.88 3.11 -15.09
C ALA A 15 -7.35 2.78 -14.76
N ASN A 16 -8.03 2.05 -15.64
CA ASN A 16 -9.40 1.58 -15.40
C ASN A 16 -9.48 0.53 -14.28
N ALA A 17 -8.51 -0.37 -14.18
CA ALA A 17 -8.42 -1.33 -13.10
C ALA A 17 -8.26 -0.62 -11.74
N ALA A 18 -7.40 0.41 -11.67
CA ALA A 18 -7.25 1.24 -10.48
C ALA A 18 -8.55 1.96 -10.10
N ARG A 19 -9.26 2.56 -11.09
CA ARG A 19 -10.59 3.15 -10.84
C ARG A 19 -11.54 2.14 -10.22
N ARG A 20 -11.67 0.95 -10.83
CA ARG A 20 -12.56 -0.12 -10.32
C ARG A 20 -12.16 -0.56 -8.91
N PHE A 21 -10.88 -0.65 -8.62
CA PHE A 21 -10.38 -0.95 -7.27
C PHE A 21 -10.80 0.13 -6.27
N LEU A 22 -10.64 1.41 -6.60
CA LEU A 22 -11.05 2.52 -5.73
C LEU A 22 -12.56 2.51 -5.47
N LEU A 23 -13.39 2.28 -6.48
CA LEU A 23 -14.85 2.18 -6.32
C LEU A 23 -15.25 1.06 -5.36
N LYS A 24 -14.60 -0.11 -5.47
CA LYS A 24 -14.85 -1.25 -4.58
C LYS A 24 -14.46 -0.97 -3.12
N ASN A 25 -13.56 -0.02 -2.88
CA ASN A 25 -13.07 0.34 -1.55
C ASN A 25 -13.73 1.63 -1.01
N GLY A 26 -14.87 2.06 -1.58
CA GLY A 26 -15.68 3.14 -1.03
C GLY A 26 -15.43 4.54 -1.61
N VAL A 27 -14.64 4.66 -2.69
CA VAL A 27 -14.59 5.93 -3.45
C VAL A 27 -15.88 6.07 -4.28
N ASP A 28 -16.54 7.23 -4.19
CA ASP A 28 -17.76 7.50 -4.95
C ASP A 28 -17.48 7.52 -6.47
N ALA A 29 -18.40 6.96 -7.25
CA ALA A 29 -18.34 6.92 -8.72
C ALA A 29 -18.24 8.29 -9.40
N GLN A 30 -18.68 9.36 -8.73
CA GLN A 30 -18.64 10.76 -9.19
C GLN A 30 -17.32 11.47 -8.89
N GLN A 31 -16.45 10.93 -8.02
CA GLN A 31 -15.17 11.57 -7.68
C GLN A 31 -14.14 11.57 -8.83
N PRO A 32 -13.95 10.49 -9.61
CA PRO A 32 -12.95 10.47 -10.68
C PRO A 32 -13.37 11.37 -11.85
N LYS A 33 -12.71 12.52 -12.02
CA LYS A 33 -12.98 13.44 -13.14
C LYS A 33 -12.35 12.99 -14.47
N ARG A 34 -11.19 12.34 -14.43
CA ARG A 34 -10.45 11.89 -15.61
C ARG A 34 -9.72 10.59 -15.31
N VAL A 35 -9.79 9.65 -16.26
CA VAL A 35 -9.01 8.41 -16.26
C VAL A 35 -8.43 8.23 -17.65
N GLY A 36 -7.17 7.84 -17.74
CA GLY A 36 -6.50 7.62 -19.02
C GLY A 36 -5.11 7.02 -18.84
N GLY A 37 -4.56 6.50 -19.94
CA GLY A 37 -3.19 6.02 -20.04
C GLY A 37 -2.34 6.96 -20.89
N THR A 38 -1.10 7.20 -20.48
CA THR A 38 -0.12 8.01 -21.23
C THR A 38 0.95 7.16 -21.92
N ALA A 39 0.79 5.82 -21.91
CA ALA A 39 1.74 4.87 -22.48
C ALA A 39 3.19 5.17 -22.03
N ASP A 40 4.08 5.37 -23.00
CA ASP A 40 5.48 5.73 -22.89
C ASP A 40 5.75 7.20 -23.24
N LYS A 41 4.75 8.09 -23.11
CA LYS A 41 4.93 9.54 -23.37
C LYS A 41 5.37 10.33 -22.13
N GLU A 42 5.07 9.84 -20.94
CA GLU A 42 5.32 10.55 -19.68
C GLU A 42 6.16 9.70 -18.71
N LEU A 43 7.41 9.42 -19.10
CA LEU A 43 8.32 8.61 -18.30
C LEU A 43 8.83 9.40 -17.08
N ALA A 44 8.84 8.74 -15.93
CA ALA A 44 9.43 9.28 -14.71
C ALA A 44 10.94 9.48 -14.88
N TYR A 45 11.58 8.50 -15.52
CA TYR A 45 13.01 8.44 -15.76
C TYR A 45 13.27 8.40 -17.27
N PRO A 46 13.28 9.55 -17.97
CA PRO A 46 13.43 9.60 -19.42
C PRO A 46 14.80 9.07 -19.88
N LYS A 47 15.83 9.16 -19.03
CA LYS A 47 17.19 8.63 -19.31
C LYS A 47 17.23 7.09 -19.34
N GLN A 48 16.24 6.42 -18.74
CA GLN A 48 16.18 4.96 -18.63
C GLN A 48 14.77 4.49 -19.00
N PRO A 49 14.40 4.49 -20.28
CA PRO A 49 13.01 4.33 -20.68
C PRO A 49 12.42 2.95 -20.36
N ARG A 50 13.25 1.89 -20.37
CA ARG A 50 12.84 0.51 -20.08
C ARG A 50 12.84 0.16 -18.59
N ASP A 51 13.10 1.13 -17.71
CA ASP A 51 13.13 0.88 -16.27
C ASP A 51 11.74 0.47 -15.75
N ALA A 52 11.72 -0.51 -14.83
CA ALA A 52 10.49 -0.96 -14.18
C ALA A 52 9.75 0.17 -13.46
N ARG A 53 10.47 1.18 -12.97
CA ARG A 53 9.92 2.37 -12.30
C ARG A 53 9.02 3.22 -13.18
N ASN A 54 9.15 3.13 -14.51
CA ASN A 54 8.25 3.82 -15.44
C ASN A 54 6.86 3.14 -15.55
N ARG A 55 6.69 1.92 -15.00
CA ARG A 55 5.40 1.20 -14.93
C ARG A 55 4.62 1.62 -13.67
N ARG A 56 4.08 2.84 -13.68
CA ARG A 56 3.41 3.47 -12.52
C ARG A 56 1.93 3.79 -12.77
N ILE A 57 1.18 3.99 -11.68
CA ILE A 57 -0.18 4.55 -11.68
C ILE A 57 -0.12 5.84 -10.86
N THR A 58 -0.56 6.96 -11.44
CA THR A 58 -0.58 8.26 -10.76
C THR A 58 -2.02 8.61 -10.39
N ILE A 59 -2.25 8.94 -9.12
CA ILE A 59 -3.54 9.42 -8.63
C ILE A 59 -3.35 10.88 -8.22
N ILE A 60 -4.12 11.78 -8.84
CA ILE A 60 -4.05 13.21 -8.57
C ILE A 60 -5.30 13.60 -7.77
N MET A 61 -5.10 14.15 -6.58
CA MET A 61 -6.17 14.67 -5.74
C MET A 61 -6.34 16.17 -5.97
N LEU A 62 -7.53 16.60 -6.36
CA LEU A 62 -7.87 18.01 -6.50
C LEU A 62 -8.33 18.54 -5.14
N LYS A 63 -7.69 19.61 -4.66
CA LYS A 63 -8.14 20.31 -3.45
C LYS A 63 -9.42 21.09 -3.77
N GLY A 64 -10.39 21.08 -2.85
CA GLY A 64 -11.66 21.79 -2.99
C GLY A 64 -12.74 21.09 -3.82
N SER A 65 -12.52 19.84 -4.28
CA SER A 65 -13.59 19.00 -4.86
C SER A 65 -14.38 18.20 -3.82
N HIS A 66 -13.99 18.31 -2.55
CA HIS A 66 -14.76 17.89 -1.40
C HIS A 66 -15.51 19.14 -0.90
N LEU A 67 -16.83 19.21 -1.11
CA LEU A 67 -17.80 19.91 -0.24
C LEU A 67 -19.22 19.37 -0.51
N LEU A 68 -19.37 18.04 -0.47
CA LEU A 68 -20.63 17.36 -0.13
C LEU A 68 -20.32 16.12 0.72
N ILE A 69 -19.40 16.25 1.68
CA ILE A 69 -19.53 15.43 2.88
C ILE A 69 -20.51 16.24 3.73
N PRO A 70 -21.79 15.84 3.86
CA PRO A 70 -22.58 16.39 4.96
C PRO A 70 -21.78 16.11 6.21
N ASP A 71 -21.67 17.11 7.07
CA ASP A 71 -21.02 17.07 8.38
C ASP A 71 -21.60 15.91 9.21
N ALA A 72 -21.15 14.70 8.92
CA ALA A 72 -21.61 13.45 9.48
C ALA A 72 -20.38 12.88 10.18
N ALA A 73 -20.22 13.37 11.40
CA ALA A 73 -19.41 12.81 12.45
C ALA A 73 -17.94 12.64 12.07
N ALA A 74 -17.16 13.70 12.33
CA ALA A 74 -15.88 13.48 12.98
C ALA A 74 -16.12 12.46 14.12
N PRO A 75 -15.38 11.34 14.21
CA PRO A 75 -15.34 10.60 15.45
C PRO A 75 -14.64 11.53 16.43
N GLU A 76 -15.45 12.29 17.18
CA GLU A 76 -15.02 12.94 18.40
C GLU A 76 -14.34 11.88 19.25
N SER A 77 -13.01 11.98 19.27
CA SER A 77 -12.16 11.11 20.06
C SER A 77 -12.55 11.35 21.52
N PRO A 78 -13.12 10.36 22.23
CA PRO A 78 -13.36 10.52 23.66
C PRO A 78 -11.99 10.72 24.33
N GLY A 79 -11.92 11.80 25.11
CA GLY A 79 -10.70 12.42 25.58
C GLY A 79 -9.64 11.48 26.16
N ALA A 80 -8.40 11.80 25.82
CA ALA A 80 -7.25 11.43 26.63
C ALA A 80 -7.33 12.18 27.98
N THR A 81 -7.85 11.51 29.02
CA THR A 81 -7.46 11.81 30.40
C THR A 81 -6.36 10.83 30.79
N VAL A 82 -5.18 11.36 31.05
CA VAL A 82 -3.98 10.61 31.45
C VAL A 82 -3.87 10.49 32.98
N ALA A 83 -3.82 9.22 33.42
CA ALA A 83 -3.01 8.63 34.52
C ALA A 83 -3.38 8.89 36.02
N PRO A 84 -2.90 8.08 37.00
CA PRO A 84 -2.08 6.86 36.95
C PRO A 84 -2.61 5.66 37.82
N ASP A 85 -1.84 4.56 37.80
CA ASP A 85 -1.78 3.45 38.77
C ASP A 85 -2.90 2.40 38.84
N SER A 86 -2.64 1.22 38.23
CA SER A 86 -2.76 -0.06 38.93
C SER A 86 -1.95 -1.16 38.25
N LYS A 87 -0.98 -1.63 39.03
CA LYS A 87 -0.17 -2.84 38.89
C LYS A 87 -1.07 -4.07 38.74
N ALA A 88 -0.78 -4.95 37.76
CA ALA A 88 -0.76 -6.42 37.87
C ALA A 88 -1.24 -7.17 36.62
N ALA A 89 -0.48 -8.21 36.30
CA ALA A 89 -0.89 -9.47 35.70
C ALA A 89 -1.15 -9.52 34.18
N LEU A 90 -0.03 -9.70 33.46
CA LEU A 90 0.08 -10.56 32.29
C LEU A 90 -0.49 -11.97 32.61
N THR A 91 -1.57 -12.38 31.94
CA THR A 91 -2.10 -13.76 31.90
C THR A 91 -2.27 -14.13 30.42
N THR A 92 -1.25 -14.68 29.77
CA THR A 92 -0.95 -16.12 29.58
C THR A 92 -2.11 -16.93 28.99
N ASN A 93 -2.06 -17.09 27.67
CA ASN A 93 -2.79 -18.09 26.89
C ASN A 93 -2.59 -19.50 27.51
N PRO A 94 -3.66 -20.26 27.78
CA PRO A 94 -3.54 -21.63 28.23
C PRO A 94 -3.44 -22.53 26.99
N ASN A 95 -2.23 -22.66 26.45
CA ASN A 95 -1.88 -23.91 25.81
C ASN A 95 -0.42 -24.20 26.09
N GLY A 96 -0.17 -24.68 27.30
CA GLY A 96 1.11 -25.25 27.66
C GLY A 96 1.28 -26.60 26.99
N THR A 97 2.42 -26.81 26.35
CA THR A 97 3.35 -27.87 26.73
C THR A 97 4.73 -27.51 26.16
N ALA A 98 5.69 -27.38 27.09
CA ALA A 98 7.09 -27.00 26.95
C ALA A 98 7.97 -28.24 26.62
N PRO A 99 9.33 -28.20 26.67
CA PRO A 99 10.24 -27.06 26.82
C PRO A 99 11.38 -26.99 25.78
N ILE A 100 11.99 -25.81 25.76
CA ILE A 100 13.25 -25.42 25.13
C ILE A 100 14.45 -25.98 25.92
N ASP A 101 15.55 -26.29 25.23
CA ASP A 101 16.89 -26.34 25.83
C ASP A 101 17.83 -25.41 25.04
N ILE A 102 18.55 -24.57 25.76
CA ILE A 102 19.36 -23.44 25.27
C ILE A 102 20.82 -23.82 25.44
N LEU A 103 21.67 -23.65 24.42
CA LEU A 103 23.08 -23.37 24.67
C LEU A 103 23.73 -22.56 23.54
N GLY A 104 23.97 -21.27 23.83
CA GLY A 104 25.27 -20.64 23.60
C GLY A 104 25.59 -20.03 22.22
N PRO A 105 26.17 -18.81 22.16
CA PRO A 105 26.43 -18.07 20.93
C PRO A 105 27.85 -18.30 20.39
N SER A 106 28.07 -18.00 19.12
CA SER A 106 29.26 -17.31 18.55
C SER A 106 29.67 -17.85 17.17
N GLY A 107 29.97 -16.92 16.25
CA GLY A 107 30.94 -17.16 15.19
C GLY A 107 30.40 -17.14 13.76
N THR A 108 30.50 -15.98 13.10
CA THR A 108 30.82 -15.94 11.67
C THR A 108 32.22 -16.54 11.47
N PRO A 109 32.49 -17.25 10.36
CA PRO A 109 33.27 -16.58 9.32
C PRO A 109 32.82 -16.93 7.87
N ALA A 110 33.45 -16.20 6.95
CA ALA A 110 33.23 -16.08 5.52
C ALA A 110 33.68 -17.33 4.68
N PRO A 111 33.67 -17.30 3.33
CA PRO A 111 33.35 -18.44 2.47
C PRO A 111 34.54 -19.34 2.06
N ALA A 112 34.25 -20.61 1.75
CA ALA A 112 35.18 -21.54 1.12
C ALA A 112 34.68 -22.00 -0.26
N LYS A 113 35.56 -21.84 -1.27
CA LYS A 113 35.50 -22.40 -2.62
C LYS A 113 35.56 -23.93 -2.57
N ASN A 114 34.83 -24.60 -3.47
CA ASN A 114 35.02 -25.99 -3.93
C ASN A 114 34.33 -26.08 -5.31
N LYS A 115 34.79 -26.77 -6.34
CA LYS A 115 36.06 -27.37 -6.75
C LYS A 115 35.95 -27.50 -8.28
#